data_AF-A0A7S2LMJ2-F1
#
_entry.id   AF-A0A7S2LMJ2-F1
#
_cell.length_a   1.000
_cell.length_b   1.000
_cell.length_c   1.000
_cell.angle_alpha   90.00
_cell.angle_beta   90.00
_cell.angle_gamma   90.00
#
_symmetry.space_group_name_H-M   'P 1'
#
loop_
_entity.id
_entity.type
_entity.pdbx_description
1 polymer ?
#
loop_
_entity_poly.entity_id
_entity_poly.type
_entity_poly.pdbx_seq_one_letter_code
_entity_poly.pdbx_strand_id
1 'polypeptide(L)'
;GLGVEHRTHSDHGGCVACMAYAEDALSLMKYPMFVVPCGEFMRMTQARPHQELMASGVAVRVADMGAVVVFVSHEWASGGHPDPEFKQLAVLQAFIQSAQQRPIRAGMDMYTRAVFGPRGRARSPRIPQFDDCLIWYDYFSVPQPDADGVVGHQRAALQADQASAVRSIPGYIEAATLFIVLAPDLDRADSLSALMGYRSWKGRGWCRFERMAHVLSKGCVSMLLVRGAQDVDEMGPNDWLFDAVGTGSFTKEGDKIALREVLEKLIDRKLSRLLHLGDLSLYRQLKARRTLLLQGLPVANGHLGQQRHAAGGSAGAGGDA
;
A
#
# COMPACT_ATOMS: atom_id res chain seq x y z
N GLY A 1 16.50 16.69 50.96
CA GLY A 1 17.14 16.28 49.70
C GLY A 1 16.75 14.87 49.41
N LEU A 2 15.85 14.67 48.45
CA LEU A 2 15.40 13.35 48.01
C LEU A 2 16.13 13.05 46.70
N GLY A 3 16.98 12.03 46.73
CA GLY A 3 17.78 11.59 45.58
C GLY A 3 16.88 11.02 44.50
N VAL A 4 17.02 11.56 43.29
CA VAL A 4 16.42 11.04 42.07
C VAL A 4 17.36 9.96 41.53
N GLU A 5 16.95 8.69 41.62
CA GLU A 5 17.63 7.61 40.92
C GLU A 5 17.31 7.69 39.43
N HIS A 6 18.33 8.04 38.64
CA HIS A 6 18.33 7.88 37.19
C HIS A 6 18.28 6.38 36.84
N ARG A 7 17.14 5.88 36.35
CA ARG A 7 17.10 4.63 35.59
C ARG A 7 17.46 4.90 34.14
N THR A 8 18.69 4.54 33.78
CA THR A 8 19.13 4.31 32.41
C THR A 8 18.44 3.05 31.88
N HIS A 9 17.46 3.19 30.99
CA HIS A 9 16.91 2.08 30.22
C HIS A 9 17.75 1.86 28.97
N SER A 10 18.78 1.04 29.10
CA SER A 10 19.41 0.31 27.99
C SER A 10 19.10 -1.17 28.19
N ASP A 11 18.05 -1.67 27.55
CA ASP A 11 17.92 -3.12 27.31
C ASP A 11 16.94 -3.38 26.15
N HIS A 12 17.48 -3.80 25.01
CA HIS A 12 16.72 -4.23 23.83
C HIS A 12 16.27 -5.70 23.99
N GLY A 13 15.49 -5.97 25.03
CA GLY A 13 14.75 -7.22 25.16
C GLY A 13 13.52 -7.20 24.26
N GLY A 14 13.67 -7.62 23.00
CA GLY A 14 12.57 -7.72 22.05
C GLY A 14 11.46 -8.64 22.58
N CYS A 15 10.25 -8.10 22.78
CA CYS A 15 9.08 -8.88 23.17
C CYS A 15 8.88 -10.05 22.19
N VAL A 16 8.51 -11.24 22.69
CA VAL A 16 8.24 -12.45 21.87
C VAL A 16 7.17 -12.17 20.80
N ALA A 17 6.19 -11.32 21.12
CA ALA A 17 5.18 -10.84 20.17
C ALA A 17 5.70 -9.80 19.17
N CYS A 18 6.91 -9.26 19.33
CA CYS A 18 7.56 -8.47 18.29
C CYS A 18 8.35 -9.36 17.33
N MET A 19 9.02 -10.40 17.86
CA MET A 19 9.84 -11.36 17.09
C MET A 19 9.00 -12.27 16.19
N ALA A 20 7.96 -12.93 16.71
CA ALA A 20 7.07 -13.79 15.91
C ALA A 20 6.39 -13.04 14.74
N TYR A 21 6.22 -11.73 14.87
CA TYR A 21 5.61 -10.91 13.82
C TYR A 21 6.61 -10.38 12.79
N ALA A 22 7.89 -10.23 13.14
CA ALA A 22 8.92 -9.94 12.15
C ALA A 22 9.11 -11.13 11.21
N GLU A 23 9.02 -12.35 11.76
CA GLU A 23 8.94 -13.60 10.99
C GLU A 23 7.71 -13.63 10.08
N ASP A 24 6.54 -13.14 10.54
CA ASP A 24 5.34 -13.06 9.71
C ASP A 24 5.45 -12.06 8.54
N ALA A 25 6.05 -10.89 8.72
CA ALA A 25 6.25 -9.93 7.63
C ALA A 25 7.19 -10.50 6.56
N LEU A 26 8.25 -11.19 6.99
CA LEU A 26 9.15 -11.95 6.10
C LEU A 26 8.42 -13.11 5.41
N SER A 27 7.44 -13.74 6.07
CA SER A 27 6.64 -14.83 5.47
C SER A 27 5.82 -14.38 4.25
N LEU A 28 5.46 -13.09 4.20
CA LEU A 28 4.78 -12.46 3.08
C LEU A 28 5.72 -12.11 1.92
N MET A 29 7.02 -11.94 2.16
CA MET A 29 7.99 -11.57 1.13
C MET A 29 8.48 -12.80 0.35
N LYS A 30 7.92 -13.01 -0.84
CA LYS A 30 8.35 -14.02 -1.82
C LYS A 30 9.48 -13.53 -2.73
N TYR A 31 9.76 -12.23 -2.71
CA TYR A 31 10.86 -11.59 -3.41
C TYR A 31 11.53 -10.59 -2.45
N PRO A 32 12.86 -10.38 -2.54
CA PRO A 32 13.54 -9.40 -1.71
C PRO A 32 13.01 -7.99 -1.94
N MET A 33 12.89 -7.20 -0.86
CA MET A 33 12.56 -5.79 -1.01
C MET A 33 13.76 -5.04 -1.59
N PHE A 34 13.58 -4.45 -2.78
CA PHE A 34 14.52 -3.52 -3.39
C PHE A 34 14.04 -2.07 -3.22
N VAL A 35 14.98 -1.17 -2.98
CA VAL A 35 14.74 0.24 -2.67
C VAL A 35 15.85 1.11 -3.25
N VAL A 36 15.60 2.41 -3.36
CA VAL A 36 16.62 3.39 -3.74
C VAL A 36 16.96 4.25 -2.51
N PRO A 37 18.24 4.37 -2.10
CA PRO A 37 18.63 5.26 -1.02
C PRO A 37 18.22 6.72 -1.31
N CYS A 38 17.73 7.45 -0.30
CA CYS A 38 17.23 8.81 -0.50
C CYS A 38 18.23 9.73 -1.20
N GLY A 39 19.53 9.65 -0.85
CA GLY A 39 20.57 10.43 -1.51
C GLY A 39 20.69 10.17 -3.01
N GLU A 40 20.51 8.92 -3.47
CA GLU A 40 20.45 8.59 -4.90
C GLU A 40 19.14 9.04 -5.52
N PHE A 41 18.03 8.82 -4.83
CA PHE A 41 16.70 9.26 -5.27
C PHE A 41 16.66 10.77 -5.54
N MET A 42 17.26 11.58 -4.68
CA MET A 42 17.33 13.04 -4.84
C MET A 42 18.16 13.51 -6.04
N ARG A 43 18.99 12.64 -6.65
CA ARG A 43 19.75 12.93 -7.87
C ARG A 43 19.09 12.39 -9.14
N MET A 44 18.04 11.59 -9.01
CA MET A 44 17.32 11.06 -10.17
C MET A 44 16.57 12.18 -10.89
N THR A 45 16.60 12.15 -12.22
CA THR A 45 15.86 13.06 -13.10
C THR A 45 14.86 12.33 -14.00
N GLN A 46 14.83 10.99 -13.90
CA GLN A 46 13.94 10.11 -14.65
C GLN A 46 13.69 8.84 -13.83
N ALA A 47 12.48 8.28 -13.94
CA ALA A 47 12.18 6.99 -13.35
C ALA A 47 12.69 5.92 -14.30
N ARG A 48 13.54 5.02 -13.80
CA ARG A 48 14.10 3.93 -14.61
C ARG A 48 13.59 2.60 -14.09
N PRO A 49 13.44 1.59 -14.95
CA PRO A 49 12.93 0.30 -14.53
C PRO A 49 13.91 -0.37 -13.57
N HIS A 50 13.35 -1.20 -12.69
CA HIS A 50 14.06 -1.93 -11.64
C HIS A 50 15.38 -2.58 -12.09
N GLN A 51 15.36 -3.34 -13.18
CA GLN A 51 16.55 -4.04 -13.68
C GLN A 51 17.70 -3.11 -14.09
N GLU A 52 17.40 -1.89 -14.57
CA GLU A 52 18.42 -0.92 -14.94
C GLU A 52 19.04 -0.26 -13.69
N LEU A 53 18.22 0.09 -12.71
CA LEU A 53 18.72 0.62 -11.44
C LEU A 53 19.51 -0.42 -10.65
N MET A 54 19.12 -1.69 -10.72
CA MET A 54 19.90 -2.78 -10.15
C MET A 54 21.26 -2.93 -10.84
N ALA A 55 21.29 -2.95 -12.19
CA ALA A 55 22.53 -3.11 -12.95
C ALA A 55 23.52 -1.95 -12.71
N SER A 56 23.01 -0.75 -12.45
CA SER A 56 23.82 0.43 -12.11
C SER A 56 24.14 0.56 -10.61
N GLY A 57 23.66 -0.35 -9.77
CA GLY A 57 23.89 -0.33 -8.31
C GLY A 57 23.10 0.73 -7.54
N VAL A 58 22.15 1.42 -8.19
CA VAL A 58 21.29 2.45 -7.57
C VAL A 58 20.18 1.82 -6.74
N ALA A 59 19.54 0.77 -7.27
CA ALA A 59 18.56 -0.02 -6.52
C ALA A 59 19.29 -1.08 -5.69
N VAL A 60 19.06 -1.08 -4.39
CA VAL A 60 19.71 -1.97 -3.43
C VAL A 60 18.67 -2.85 -2.74
N ARG A 61 19.08 -4.05 -2.35
CA ARG A 61 18.26 -4.91 -1.49
C ARG A 61 18.34 -4.37 -0.06
N VAL A 62 17.19 -4.31 0.63
CA VAL A 62 17.16 -4.00 2.06
C VAL A 62 17.90 -5.10 2.83
N ALA A 63 19.01 -4.71 3.48
CA ALA A 63 19.85 -5.62 4.28
C ALA A 63 19.38 -5.69 5.74
N ASP A 64 18.89 -4.56 6.28
CA ASP A 64 18.38 -4.43 7.65
C ASP A 64 16.91 -3.99 7.61
N MET A 65 16.04 -4.82 8.20
CA MET A 65 14.61 -4.55 8.33
C MET A 65 14.29 -3.45 9.35
N GLY A 66 15.30 -2.93 10.07
CA GLY A 66 15.21 -1.75 10.93
C GLY A 66 15.42 -0.41 10.20
N ALA A 67 15.78 -0.42 8.91
CA ALA A 67 15.96 0.80 8.13
C ALA A 67 14.65 1.56 7.94
N VAL A 68 14.73 2.90 7.83
CA VAL A 68 13.57 3.76 7.56
C VAL A 68 13.16 3.60 6.10
N VAL A 69 12.22 2.71 5.83
CA VAL A 69 11.66 2.52 4.48
C VAL A 69 10.42 3.39 4.30
N VAL A 70 10.40 4.19 3.23
CA VAL A 70 9.26 4.98 2.76
C VAL A 70 8.60 4.22 1.61
N PHE A 71 7.40 3.70 1.85
CA PHE A 71 6.57 3.10 0.81
C PHE A 71 5.78 4.18 0.10
N VAL A 72 6.01 4.33 -1.21
CA VAL A 72 5.32 5.32 -2.04
C VAL A 72 4.25 4.63 -2.89
N SER A 73 2.99 4.85 -2.54
CA SER A 73 1.84 4.47 -3.36
C SER A 73 1.47 5.64 -4.27
N HIS A 74 1.29 5.36 -5.56
CA HIS A 74 1.00 6.37 -6.59
C HIS A 74 0.11 5.79 -7.70
N GLU A 75 -0.39 6.66 -8.58
CA GLU A 75 -1.09 6.23 -9.79
C GLU A 75 -0.15 6.22 -10.99
N TRP A 76 -0.22 5.15 -11.80
CA TRP A 76 0.50 5.09 -13.06
C TRP A 76 -0.08 6.09 -14.07
N ALA A 77 0.76 7.01 -14.56
CA ALA A 77 0.37 8.05 -15.51
C ALA A 77 0.01 7.53 -16.91
N SER A 78 0.45 6.32 -17.26
CA SER A 78 0.11 5.65 -18.51
C SER A 78 0.18 4.12 -18.35
N GLY A 79 -0.25 3.36 -19.37
CA GLY A 79 -0.13 1.90 -19.34
C GLY A 79 1.30 1.36 -19.40
N GLY A 80 2.24 2.12 -19.96
CA GLY A 80 3.63 1.69 -20.18
C GLY A 80 4.64 2.26 -19.19
N HIS A 81 4.34 3.40 -18.58
CA HIS A 81 5.25 4.06 -17.66
C HIS A 81 4.49 4.84 -16.57
N PRO A 82 4.91 4.73 -15.30
CA PRO A 82 4.20 5.37 -14.20
C PRO A 82 4.41 6.87 -14.10
N ASP A 83 5.58 7.37 -14.48
CA ASP A 83 5.91 8.80 -14.41
C ASP A 83 6.88 9.22 -15.54
N PRO A 84 6.43 9.22 -16.81
CA PRO A 84 7.32 9.35 -17.98
C PRO A 84 8.04 10.70 -18.04
N GLU A 85 7.43 11.75 -17.48
CA GLU A 85 7.99 13.09 -17.43
C GLU A 85 8.62 13.42 -16.05
N PHE A 86 8.72 12.44 -15.16
CA PHE A 86 9.27 12.60 -13.81
C PHE A 86 8.53 13.64 -12.93
N LYS A 87 7.27 13.97 -13.28
CA LYS A 87 6.49 15.02 -12.61
C LYS A 87 6.05 14.58 -11.22
N GLN A 88 5.64 13.32 -11.04
CA GLN A 88 5.22 12.80 -9.73
C GLN A 88 6.43 12.71 -8.79
N LEU A 89 7.52 12.10 -9.23
CA LEU A 89 8.72 11.93 -8.44
C LEU A 89 9.41 13.26 -8.14
N ALA A 90 9.34 14.26 -9.02
CA ALA A 90 9.79 15.62 -8.73
C ALA A 90 9.00 16.25 -7.57
N VAL A 91 7.68 16.02 -7.49
CA VAL A 91 6.88 16.46 -6.33
C VAL A 91 7.34 15.76 -5.04
N LEU A 92 7.62 14.46 -5.10
CA LEU A 92 8.15 13.72 -3.96
C LEU A 92 9.52 14.24 -3.51
N GLN A 93 10.44 14.52 -4.45
CA GLN A 93 11.74 15.13 -4.15
C GLN A 93 11.57 16.49 -3.48
N ALA A 94 10.68 17.35 -4.00
CA ALA A 94 10.43 18.66 -3.42
C ALA A 94 9.82 18.57 -2.01
N PHE A 95 8.95 17.58 -1.77
CA PHE A 95 8.42 17.27 -0.44
C PHE A 95 9.52 16.83 0.52
N ILE A 96 10.37 15.88 0.14
CA ILE A 96 11.49 15.40 0.96
C ILE A 96 12.43 16.55 1.31
N GLN A 97 12.81 17.37 0.32
CA GLN A 97 13.67 18.54 0.53
C GLN A 97 13.05 19.54 1.51
N SER A 98 11.75 19.82 1.37
CA SER A 98 10.98 20.68 2.29
C SER A 98 10.96 20.09 3.71
N ALA A 99 10.83 18.77 3.84
CA ALA A 99 10.80 18.05 5.11
C ALA A 99 12.14 18.07 5.85
N GLN A 100 13.26 18.02 5.13
CA GLN A 100 14.60 18.10 5.70
C GLN A 100 14.92 19.49 6.25
N GLN A 101 14.36 20.55 5.65
CA GLN A 101 14.61 21.92 6.06
C GLN A 101 13.77 22.37 7.25
N ARG A 102 12.58 21.79 7.44
CA ARG A 102 11.63 22.21 8.48
C ARG A 102 10.62 21.12 8.82
N PRO A 103 10.08 21.11 10.05
CA PRO A 103 9.00 20.21 10.42
C PRO A 103 7.79 20.38 9.50
N ILE A 104 7.34 19.28 8.90
CA ILE A 104 6.12 19.28 8.08
C ILE A 104 4.93 19.48 9.01
N ARG A 105 4.08 20.46 8.66
CA ARG A 105 2.77 20.63 9.28
C ARG A 105 1.75 19.91 8.41
N ALA A 106 1.54 18.63 8.67
CA ALA A 106 0.49 17.89 7.99
C ALA A 106 -0.89 18.43 8.40
N GLY A 107 -1.73 18.72 7.41
CA GLY A 107 -3.14 19.01 7.64
C GLY A 107 -3.90 17.77 8.11
N MET A 108 -5.13 17.97 8.56
CA MET A 108 -6.08 16.85 8.73
C MET A 108 -6.79 16.57 7.41
N ASP A 109 -6.96 15.30 7.07
CA ASP A 109 -7.75 14.91 5.90
C ASP A 109 -9.20 15.44 5.95
N MET A 110 -9.83 15.52 4.78
CA MET A 110 -11.17 16.10 4.62
C MET A 110 -12.24 15.38 5.44
N TYR A 111 -12.17 14.06 5.57
CA TYR A 111 -13.15 13.29 6.35
C TYR A 111 -13.00 13.61 7.84
N THR A 112 -11.76 13.60 8.35
CA THR A 112 -11.48 13.99 9.75
C THR A 112 -11.92 15.43 10.02
N ARG A 113 -11.67 16.36 9.10
CA ARG A 113 -12.16 17.75 9.20
C ARG A 113 -13.68 17.84 9.21
N ALA A 114 -14.36 17.04 8.39
CA ALA A 114 -15.81 17.04 8.30
C ALA A 114 -16.47 16.46 9.56
N VAL A 115 -15.90 15.40 10.14
CA VAL A 115 -16.47 14.70 11.32
C VAL A 115 -16.13 15.42 12.63
N PHE A 116 -14.91 15.91 12.79
CA PHE A 116 -14.42 16.47 14.07
C PHE A 116 -14.30 18.00 14.07
N GLY A 117 -14.57 18.66 12.94
CA GLY A 117 -14.44 20.10 12.79
C GLY A 117 -12.98 20.59 12.80
N PRO A 118 -12.74 21.91 12.59
CA PRO A 118 -11.39 22.49 12.51
C PRO A 118 -10.61 22.50 13.83
N ARG A 119 -11.21 22.05 14.95
CA ARG A 119 -10.60 22.06 16.30
C ARG A 119 -9.93 20.74 16.69
N GLY A 120 -10.02 19.69 15.86
CA GLY A 120 -9.18 18.51 16.04
C GLY A 120 -7.71 18.90 15.87
N ARG A 121 -6.94 19.00 16.95
CA ARG A 121 -5.48 18.97 16.82
C ARG A 121 -5.11 17.51 16.58
N ALA A 122 -4.96 17.12 15.32
CA ALA A 122 -4.22 15.90 15.01
C ALA A 122 -2.84 16.03 15.68
N ARG A 123 -2.44 14.98 16.39
CA ARG A 123 -1.08 14.87 16.93
C ARG A 123 -0.18 14.92 15.70
N SER A 124 0.70 15.92 15.58
CA SER A 124 1.55 16.05 14.39
C SER A 124 2.20 14.70 14.09
N PRO A 125 2.09 14.20 12.85
CA PRO A 125 2.65 12.90 12.50
C PRO A 125 4.12 12.91 12.90
N ARG A 126 4.58 11.83 13.55
CA ARG A 126 6.01 11.63 13.75
C ARG A 126 6.58 11.17 12.42
N ILE A 127 6.92 12.14 11.59
CA ILE A 127 7.60 11.90 10.33
C ILE A 127 9.08 11.67 10.67
N PRO A 128 9.65 10.52 10.29
CA PRO A 128 11.08 10.29 10.48
C PRO A 128 11.89 11.31 9.67
N GLN A 129 13.12 11.58 10.08
CA GLN A 129 14.05 12.33 9.24
C GLN A 129 14.32 11.55 7.95
N PHE A 130 14.40 12.24 6.83
CA PHE A 130 14.61 11.63 5.51
C PHE A 130 16.08 11.42 5.16
N ASP A 131 17.01 11.80 6.06
CA ASP A 131 18.45 11.86 5.75
C ASP A 131 19.02 10.50 5.33
N ASP A 132 18.56 9.41 5.95
CA ASP A 132 18.99 8.03 5.66
C ASP A 132 17.83 7.09 5.28
N CYS A 133 16.73 7.64 4.72
CA CYS A 133 15.60 6.80 4.37
C CYS A 133 15.82 6.04 3.04
N LEU A 134 15.09 4.95 2.88
CA LEU A 134 15.08 4.12 1.69
C LEU A 134 13.73 4.24 0.99
N ILE A 135 13.72 4.59 -0.29
CA ILE A 135 12.50 4.80 -1.06
C ILE A 135 12.11 3.50 -1.75
N TRP A 136 10.91 3.01 -1.47
CA TRP A 136 10.26 1.96 -2.24
C TRP A 136 9.24 2.59 -3.18
N TYR A 137 9.36 2.27 -4.48
CA TYR A 137 8.45 2.72 -5.53
C TYR A 137 8.34 1.61 -6.57
N ASP A 138 7.11 1.19 -6.88
CA ASP A 138 6.85 -0.03 -7.65
C ASP A 138 7.68 -0.16 -8.94
N TYR A 139 7.89 0.92 -9.70
CA TYR A 139 8.61 0.86 -10.97
C TYR A 139 10.06 0.41 -10.86
N PHE A 140 10.77 0.93 -9.87
CA PHE A 140 12.19 0.61 -9.64
C PHE A 140 12.42 -0.42 -8.54
N SER A 141 11.39 -0.75 -7.76
CA SER A 141 11.43 -1.76 -6.72
C SER A 141 10.88 -3.12 -7.16
N VAL A 142 10.13 -3.17 -8.27
CA VAL A 142 9.54 -4.39 -8.84
C VAL A 142 10.06 -4.59 -10.27
N PRO A 143 10.47 -5.81 -10.66
CA PRO A 143 10.86 -6.14 -12.03
C PRO A 143 9.84 -5.69 -13.10
N GLN A 144 10.33 -5.12 -14.20
CA GLN A 144 9.50 -4.57 -15.28
C GLN A 144 9.75 -5.34 -16.60
N PRO A 145 9.07 -6.48 -16.84
CA PRO A 145 9.27 -7.33 -18.02
C PRO A 145 8.86 -6.68 -19.35
N ASP A 146 8.02 -5.65 -19.27
CA ASP A 146 7.49 -4.90 -20.41
C ASP A 146 8.23 -3.57 -20.62
N ALA A 147 9.30 -3.30 -19.86
CA ALA A 147 10.13 -2.12 -20.07
C ALA A 147 10.94 -2.21 -21.39
N ASP A 148 11.28 -1.05 -21.94
CA ASP A 148 12.04 -0.94 -23.18
C ASP A 148 13.41 -1.62 -23.06
N GLY A 149 13.85 -2.26 -24.15
CA GLY A 149 15.13 -2.97 -24.22
C GLY A 149 15.14 -4.38 -23.63
N VAL A 150 14.04 -4.85 -23.00
CA VAL A 150 13.94 -6.22 -22.49
C VAL A 150 13.72 -7.23 -23.63
N VAL A 151 14.63 -8.18 -23.79
CA VAL A 151 14.57 -9.24 -24.81
C VAL A 151 13.88 -10.52 -24.28
N GLY A 152 13.43 -11.39 -25.20
CA GLY A 152 12.51 -12.50 -24.88
C GLY A 152 12.94 -13.46 -23.76
N HIS A 153 14.22 -13.81 -23.66
CA HIS A 153 14.71 -14.70 -22.58
C HIS A 153 14.75 -14.01 -21.21
N GLN A 154 15.05 -12.71 -21.17
CA GLN A 154 15.02 -11.90 -19.95
C GLN A 154 13.57 -11.65 -19.50
N ARG A 155 12.66 -11.46 -20.45
CA ARG A 155 11.23 -11.20 -20.17
C ARG A 155 10.61 -12.30 -19.31
N ALA A 156 10.82 -13.57 -19.64
CA ALA A 156 10.22 -14.68 -18.89
C ALA A 156 10.71 -14.74 -17.43
N ALA A 157 12.01 -14.51 -17.21
CA ALA A 157 12.57 -14.44 -15.86
C ALA A 157 12.01 -13.23 -15.08
N LEU A 158 12.00 -12.04 -15.69
CA LEU A 158 11.45 -10.83 -15.10
C LEU A 158 9.94 -10.95 -14.80
N GLN A 159 9.18 -11.71 -15.60
CA GLN A 159 7.75 -11.97 -15.32
C GLN A 159 7.55 -12.82 -14.06
N ALA A 160 8.37 -13.86 -13.88
CA ALA A 160 8.31 -14.69 -12.68
C ALA A 160 8.70 -13.90 -11.42
N ASP A 161 9.75 -13.07 -11.52
CA ASP A 161 10.20 -12.21 -10.43
C ASP A 161 9.19 -11.10 -10.14
N GLN A 162 8.61 -10.46 -11.17
CA GLN A 162 7.54 -9.47 -11.02
C GLN A 162 6.36 -10.07 -10.26
N ALA A 163 5.89 -11.27 -10.65
CA ALA A 163 4.78 -11.93 -9.97
C ALA A 163 5.10 -12.20 -8.49
N SER A 164 6.34 -12.57 -8.18
CA SER A 164 6.79 -12.80 -6.81
C SER A 164 6.89 -11.50 -6.00
N ALA A 165 7.39 -10.43 -6.61
CA ALA A 165 7.49 -9.10 -6.01
C ALA A 165 6.11 -8.46 -5.77
N VAL A 166 5.18 -8.58 -6.71
CA VAL A 166 3.79 -8.11 -6.55
C VAL A 166 3.09 -8.82 -5.39
N ARG A 167 3.26 -10.15 -5.27
CA ARG A 167 2.74 -10.91 -4.11
C ARG A 167 3.39 -10.52 -2.78
N SER A 168 4.57 -9.88 -2.82
CA SER A 168 5.33 -9.45 -1.64
C SER A 168 4.96 -8.04 -1.16
N ILE A 169 4.20 -7.26 -1.95
CA ILE A 169 3.76 -5.91 -1.60
C ILE A 169 3.17 -5.80 -0.19
N PRO A 170 2.29 -6.70 0.29
CA PRO A 170 1.78 -6.64 1.66
C PRO A 170 2.87 -6.72 2.72
N GLY A 171 3.88 -7.57 2.49
CA GLY A 171 5.05 -7.67 3.35
C GLY A 171 5.90 -6.40 3.30
N TYR A 172 6.05 -5.80 2.10
CA TYR A 172 6.78 -4.55 1.94
C TYR A 172 6.13 -3.39 2.71
N ILE A 173 4.81 -3.29 2.62
CA ILE A 173 4.01 -2.31 3.36
C ILE A 173 4.14 -2.55 4.87
N GLU A 174 4.07 -3.80 5.32
CA GLU A 174 4.20 -4.14 6.75
C GLU A 174 5.58 -3.81 7.32
N ALA A 175 6.63 -3.88 6.50
CA ALA A 175 7.98 -3.50 6.87
C ALA A 175 8.28 -1.99 6.73
N ALA A 176 7.43 -1.23 6.03
CA ALA A 176 7.64 0.19 5.81
C ALA A 176 7.46 0.99 7.11
N THR A 177 8.31 2.00 7.29
CA THR A 177 8.25 2.93 8.43
C THR A 177 7.30 4.11 8.17
N LEU A 178 7.16 4.49 6.89
CA LEU A 178 6.28 5.58 6.45
C LEU A 178 5.54 5.14 5.18
N PHE A 179 4.26 5.48 5.09
CA PHE A 179 3.46 5.28 3.89
C PHE A 179 3.06 6.62 3.31
N ILE A 180 3.48 6.88 2.07
CA ILE A 180 3.14 8.08 1.32
C ILE A 180 2.19 7.71 0.20
N VAL A 181 1.03 8.36 0.19
CA VAL A 181 0.18 8.48 -1.00
C VAL A 181 0.68 9.69 -1.78
N LEU A 182 1.41 9.45 -2.87
CA LEU A 182 1.84 10.48 -3.80
C LEU A 182 0.76 10.65 -4.86
N ALA A 183 0.00 11.73 -4.76
CA ALA A 183 -1.13 11.99 -5.64
C ALA A 183 -1.24 13.49 -6.00
N PRO A 184 -0.21 14.08 -6.63
CA PRO A 184 -0.26 15.45 -7.12
C PRO A 184 -1.32 15.61 -8.21
N ASP A 185 -1.89 16.80 -8.30
CA ASP A 185 -2.82 17.14 -9.38
C ASP A 185 -2.03 17.40 -10.67
N LEU A 186 -2.05 16.43 -11.59
CA LEU A 186 -1.28 16.43 -12.83
C LEU A 186 -2.15 15.98 -14.01
N ASP A 187 -1.81 16.43 -15.21
CA ASP A 187 -2.38 15.87 -16.43
C ASP A 187 -1.89 14.44 -16.64
N ARG A 188 -2.78 13.55 -17.07
CA ARG A 188 -2.42 12.19 -17.41
C ARG A 188 -1.60 12.18 -18.70
N ALA A 189 -0.51 11.42 -18.72
CA ALA A 189 0.42 11.41 -19.86
C ALA A 189 -0.24 10.93 -21.17
N ASP A 190 -1.26 10.06 -21.08
CA ASP A 190 -1.98 9.50 -22.22
C ASP A 190 -3.29 10.24 -22.56
N SER A 191 -3.67 11.28 -21.82
CA SER A 191 -4.95 11.98 -21.98
C SER A 191 -4.89 13.45 -21.56
N LEU A 192 -5.17 14.35 -22.51
CA LEU A 192 -5.20 15.80 -22.30
C LEU A 192 -6.40 16.29 -21.44
N SER A 193 -7.36 15.42 -21.11
CA SER A 193 -8.58 15.80 -20.38
C SER A 193 -8.78 15.04 -19.07
N ALA A 194 -7.94 14.05 -18.76
CA ALA A 194 -7.99 13.30 -17.53
C ALA A 194 -6.95 13.84 -16.54
N LEU A 195 -7.43 14.31 -15.39
CA LEU A 195 -6.56 14.71 -14.29
C LEU A 195 -6.27 13.51 -13.38
N MET A 196 -5.00 13.33 -13.07
CA MET A 196 -4.53 12.52 -11.95
C MET A 196 -4.57 13.34 -10.67
N GLY A 197 -4.78 12.66 -9.55
CA GLY A 197 -4.72 13.25 -8.22
C GLY A 197 -5.30 12.30 -7.20
N TYR A 198 -5.57 12.80 -5.99
CA TYR A 198 -6.04 11.95 -4.90
C TYR A 198 -7.35 11.20 -5.23
N ARG A 199 -8.27 11.86 -5.94
CA ARG A 199 -9.56 11.26 -6.32
C ARG A 199 -9.41 10.09 -7.30
N SER A 200 -8.55 10.22 -8.32
CA SER A 200 -8.32 9.15 -9.30
C SER A 200 -7.54 8.00 -8.66
N TRP A 201 -6.51 8.31 -7.87
CA TRP A 201 -5.75 7.33 -7.08
C TRP A 201 -6.67 6.52 -6.17
N LYS A 202 -7.56 7.19 -5.42
CA LYS A 202 -8.55 6.58 -4.53
C LYS A 202 -9.57 5.72 -5.29
N GLY A 203 -9.72 5.90 -6.60
CA GLY A 203 -10.57 5.08 -7.46
C GLY A 203 -9.94 3.74 -7.88
N ARG A 204 -8.62 3.57 -7.77
CA ARG A 204 -7.92 2.38 -8.27
C ARG A 204 -7.91 1.24 -7.26
N GLY A 205 -8.16 0.03 -7.75
CA GLY A 205 -8.22 -1.19 -6.93
C GLY A 205 -6.92 -1.51 -6.20
N TRP A 206 -5.79 -1.46 -6.90
CA TRP A 206 -4.46 -1.69 -6.32
C TRP A 206 -4.08 -0.64 -5.26
N CYS A 207 -4.33 0.65 -5.54
CA CYS A 207 -4.08 1.73 -4.59
C CYS A 207 -4.93 1.58 -3.31
N ARG A 208 -6.21 1.20 -3.46
CA ARG A 208 -7.06 0.84 -2.31
C ARG A 208 -6.52 -0.35 -1.53
N PHE A 209 -5.98 -1.34 -2.24
CA PHE A 209 -5.42 -2.54 -1.61
C PHE A 209 -4.19 -2.19 -0.78
N GLU A 210 -3.25 -1.43 -1.33
CA GLU A 210 -2.05 -0.95 -0.61
C GLU A 210 -2.45 -0.17 0.65
N ARG A 211 -3.38 0.77 0.52
CA ARG A 211 -3.91 1.54 1.66
C ARG A 211 -4.54 0.65 2.73
N MET A 212 -5.33 -0.35 2.34
CA MET A 212 -5.96 -1.26 3.30
C MET A 212 -4.94 -2.22 3.93
N ALA A 213 -3.96 -2.72 3.17
CA ALA A 213 -2.86 -3.52 3.69
C ALA A 213 -2.07 -2.75 4.74
N HIS A 214 -1.81 -1.46 4.50
CA HIS A 214 -1.17 -0.56 5.47
C HIS A 214 -1.95 -0.48 6.78
N VAL A 215 -3.26 -0.21 6.73
CA VAL A 215 -4.08 -0.10 7.94
C VAL A 215 -4.21 -1.42 8.71
N LEU A 216 -4.26 -2.54 7.97
CA LEU A 216 -4.32 -3.88 8.56
C LEU A 216 -2.97 -4.34 9.12
N SER A 217 -1.86 -3.67 8.80
CA SER A 217 -0.52 -3.99 9.30
C SER A 217 -0.34 -3.72 10.81
N LYS A 218 0.81 -4.16 11.34
CA LYS A 218 1.15 -4.17 12.78
C LYS A 218 1.29 -2.78 13.39
N GLY A 219 1.62 -1.75 12.59
CA GLY A 219 1.94 -0.40 13.04
C GLY A 219 0.81 0.60 12.81
N CYS A 220 0.59 1.49 13.78
CA CYS A 220 -0.08 2.76 13.51
C CYS A 220 0.96 3.69 12.88
N VAL A 221 1.33 3.38 11.64
CA VAL A 221 2.28 4.15 10.85
C VAL A 221 1.52 5.29 10.18
N SER A 222 2.02 6.51 10.34
CA SER A 222 1.43 7.69 9.72
C SER A 222 1.35 7.49 8.21
N MET A 223 0.19 7.80 7.65
CA MET A 223 -0.06 7.82 6.22
C MET A 223 -0.13 9.27 5.79
N LEU A 224 0.75 9.68 4.88
CA LEU A 224 0.79 11.05 4.38
C LEU A 224 0.25 11.08 2.96
N LEU A 225 -0.72 11.97 2.71
CA LEU A 225 -1.11 12.35 1.37
C LEU A 225 -0.25 13.52 0.94
N VAL A 226 0.61 13.32 -0.06
CA VAL A 226 1.48 14.34 -0.64
C VAL A 226 0.94 14.74 -2.00
N ARG A 227 0.50 15.99 -2.13
CA ARG A 227 0.07 16.61 -3.39
C ARG A 227 1.07 17.64 -3.90
N GLY A 228 1.95 18.14 -3.03
CA GLY A 228 2.97 19.12 -3.35
C GLY A 228 4.05 19.20 -2.26
N ALA A 229 5.06 20.03 -2.46
CA ALA A 229 6.19 20.17 -1.52
C ALA A 229 5.79 20.58 -0.09
N GLN A 230 4.66 21.27 0.05
CA GLN A 230 4.11 21.71 1.34
C GLN A 230 2.62 21.37 1.49
N ASP A 231 2.00 20.84 0.43
CA ASP A 231 0.60 20.42 0.46
C ASP A 231 0.54 18.95 0.86
N VAL A 232 0.44 18.74 2.17
CA VAL A 232 0.56 17.44 2.82
C VAL A 232 -0.51 17.31 3.88
N ASP A 233 -1.31 16.24 3.80
CA ASP A 233 -2.30 15.89 4.83
C ASP A 233 -1.91 14.56 5.49
N GLU A 234 -2.10 14.45 6.80
CA GLU A 234 -2.11 13.13 7.45
C GLU A 234 -3.48 12.51 7.19
N MET A 235 -3.46 11.33 6.57
CA MET A 235 -4.67 10.59 6.31
C MET A 235 -5.16 9.89 7.57
N GLY A 236 -6.35 10.26 8.01
CA GLY A 236 -6.98 9.74 9.21
C GLY A 236 -7.39 8.27 9.10
N PRO A 237 -7.70 7.66 10.26
CA PRO A 237 -7.79 6.22 10.43
C PRO A 237 -9.04 5.57 9.80
N ASN A 238 -9.91 6.33 9.13
CA ASN A 238 -11.23 5.85 8.69
C ASN A 238 -11.53 6.06 7.20
N ASP A 239 -10.65 6.76 6.46
CA ASP A 239 -10.91 7.07 5.04
C ASP A 239 -11.02 5.80 4.17
N TRP A 240 -10.37 4.71 4.56
CA TRP A 240 -10.42 3.40 3.90
C TRP A 240 -11.73 2.61 4.14
N LEU A 241 -12.51 2.94 5.18
CA LEU A 241 -13.67 2.13 5.59
C LEU A 241 -14.78 2.05 4.55
N PHE A 242 -14.83 3.01 3.63
CA PHE A 242 -15.89 3.13 2.62
C PHE A 242 -15.42 2.81 1.21
N ASP A 243 -14.15 2.41 1.03
CA ASP A 243 -13.55 2.15 -0.27
C ASP A 243 -13.08 0.71 -0.36
N ALA A 244 -14.03 -0.22 -0.39
CA ALA A 244 -13.72 -1.63 -0.58
C ALA A 244 -12.86 -1.83 -1.84
N VAL A 245 -11.81 -2.65 -1.72
CA VAL A 245 -10.83 -2.90 -2.79
C VAL A 245 -11.51 -3.39 -4.06
N GLY A 246 -12.46 -4.33 -3.93
CA GLY A 246 -13.12 -4.93 -5.08
C GLY A 246 -14.05 -4.00 -5.87
N THR A 247 -14.38 -2.83 -5.32
CA THR A 247 -15.16 -1.79 -6.01
C THR A 247 -14.30 -0.76 -6.72
N GLY A 248 -12.97 -0.84 -6.59
CA GLY A 248 -12.02 -0.01 -7.34
C GLY A 248 -11.85 -0.49 -8.78
N SER A 249 -11.30 0.38 -9.63
CA SER A 249 -10.94 0.07 -11.01
C SER A 249 -9.65 -0.75 -11.08
N PHE A 250 -9.67 -1.86 -11.80
CA PHE A 250 -8.50 -2.71 -12.06
C PHE A 250 -8.17 -2.72 -13.55
N THR A 251 -6.88 -2.63 -13.86
CA THR A 251 -6.39 -2.88 -15.22
C THR A 251 -6.54 -4.36 -15.59
N LYS A 252 -6.40 -5.26 -14.60
CA LYS A 252 -6.56 -6.71 -14.75
C LYS A 252 -7.57 -7.23 -13.73
N GLU A 253 -8.80 -7.49 -14.16
CA GLU A 253 -9.87 -7.97 -13.28
C GLU A 253 -9.54 -9.29 -12.55
N GLY A 254 -8.68 -10.13 -13.15
CA GLY A 254 -8.20 -11.38 -12.53
C GLY A 254 -7.46 -11.17 -11.19
N ASP A 255 -6.87 -9.99 -10.97
CA ASP A 255 -6.15 -9.66 -9.73
C ASP A 255 -7.08 -9.73 -8.52
N LYS A 256 -8.38 -9.47 -8.69
CA LYS A 256 -9.36 -9.47 -7.59
C LYS A 256 -9.42 -10.81 -6.84
N ILE A 257 -9.25 -11.93 -7.53
CA ILE A 257 -9.26 -13.27 -6.90
C ILE A 257 -8.03 -13.42 -6.01
N ALA A 258 -6.85 -13.05 -6.50
CA ALA A 258 -5.61 -13.14 -5.73
C ALA A 258 -5.63 -12.19 -4.52
N LEU A 259 -6.11 -10.95 -4.72
CA LEU A 259 -6.20 -9.96 -3.65
C LEU A 259 -7.22 -10.34 -2.57
N ARG A 260 -8.30 -11.07 -2.92
CA ARG A 260 -9.26 -11.58 -1.94
C ARG A 260 -8.57 -12.43 -0.87
N GLU A 261 -7.81 -13.44 -1.31
CA GLU A 261 -7.14 -14.38 -0.41
C GLU A 261 -6.14 -13.66 0.49
N VAL A 262 -5.37 -12.74 -0.08
CA VAL A 262 -4.40 -11.95 0.67
C VAL A 262 -5.08 -11.06 1.70
N LEU A 263 -6.16 -10.38 1.33
CA LEU A 263 -6.87 -9.46 2.21
C LEU A 263 -7.56 -10.20 3.36
N GLU A 264 -8.13 -11.39 3.11
CA GLU A 264 -8.67 -12.24 4.18
C GLU A 264 -7.61 -12.60 5.21
N LYS A 265 -6.40 -13.00 4.76
CA LYS A 265 -5.28 -13.29 5.66
C LYS A 265 -4.87 -12.06 6.47
N LEU A 266 -4.79 -10.88 5.86
CA LEU A 266 -4.46 -9.63 6.56
C LEU A 266 -5.52 -9.27 7.63
N ILE A 267 -6.81 -9.44 7.31
CA ILE A 267 -7.91 -9.23 8.26
C ILE A 267 -7.81 -10.22 9.43
N ASP A 268 -7.59 -11.51 9.14
CA ASP A 268 -7.49 -12.55 10.17
C ASP A 268 -6.28 -12.34 11.10
N ARG A 269 -5.15 -11.89 10.54
CA ARG A 269 -3.97 -11.49 11.31
C ARG A 269 -4.26 -10.29 12.22
N LYS A 270 -4.91 -9.25 11.69
CA LYS A 270 -5.29 -8.06 12.48
C LYS A 270 -6.29 -8.41 13.59
N LEU A 271 -7.30 -9.23 13.29
CA LEU A 271 -8.26 -9.72 14.29
C LEU A 271 -7.58 -10.52 15.39
N SER A 272 -6.70 -11.45 15.03
CA SER A 272 -5.91 -12.22 16.00
C SER A 272 -5.12 -11.27 16.89
N ARG A 273 -4.40 -10.29 16.32
CA ARG A 273 -3.65 -9.30 17.10
C ARG A 273 -4.51 -8.49 18.05
N LEU A 274 -5.65 -7.96 17.59
CA LEU A 274 -6.56 -7.18 18.42
C LEU A 274 -7.09 -8.00 19.60
N LEU A 275 -7.36 -9.30 19.38
CA LEU A 275 -7.75 -10.22 20.45
C LEU A 275 -6.61 -10.43 21.46
N HIS A 276 -5.38 -10.65 21.02
CA HIS A 276 -4.21 -10.81 21.90
C HIS A 276 -3.91 -9.55 22.71
N LEU A 277 -4.12 -8.35 22.13
CA LEU A 277 -3.96 -7.07 22.82
C LEU A 277 -5.14 -6.72 23.75
N GLY A 278 -6.22 -7.51 23.74
CA GLY A 278 -7.44 -7.24 24.50
C GLY A 278 -8.30 -6.09 23.96
N ASP A 279 -8.02 -5.58 22.77
CA ASP A 279 -8.82 -4.52 22.13
C ASP A 279 -10.08 -5.10 21.48
N LEU A 280 -11.03 -5.48 22.34
CA LEU A 280 -12.29 -6.10 21.92
C LEU A 280 -13.20 -5.13 21.15
N SER A 281 -13.02 -3.81 21.32
CA SER A 281 -13.82 -2.81 20.59
C SER A 281 -13.44 -2.81 19.11
N LEU A 282 -12.15 -2.61 18.80
CA LEU A 282 -11.68 -2.65 17.42
C LEU A 282 -11.83 -4.05 16.81
N TYR A 283 -11.62 -5.11 17.60
CA TYR A 283 -11.86 -6.49 17.14
C TYR A 283 -13.29 -6.67 16.63
N ARG A 284 -14.30 -6.30 17.42
CA ARG A 284 -15.71 -6.45 17.05
C ARG A 284 -16.07 -5.58 15.85
N GLN A 285 -15.58 -4.35 15.80
CA GLN A 285 -15.81 -3.45 14.66
C GLN A 285 -15.23 -4.02 13.36
N LEU A 286 -13.97 -4.46 13.39
CA LEU A 286 -13.32 -5.06 12.22
C LEU A 286 -14.03 -6.35 11.78
N LYS A 287 -14.38 -7.21 12.74
CA LYS A 287 -15.07 -8.47 12.48
C LYS A 287 -16.44 -8.24 11.82
N ALA A 288 -17.21 -7.28 12.33
CA ALA A 288 -18.52 -6.93 11.78
C ALA A 288 -18.42 -6.32 10.36
N ARG A 289 -17.33 -5.61 10.07
CA ARG A 289 -17.10 -4.97 8.76
C ARG A 289 -16.44 -5.87 7.73
N ARG A 290 -16.01 -7.09 8.06
CA ARG A 290 -15.31 -8.01 7.14
C ARG A 290 -16.00 -8.12 5.77
N THR A 291 -17.31 -8.32 5.76
CA THR A 291 -18.08 -8.45 4.51
C THR A 291 -18.03 -7.18 3.66
N LEU A 292 -18.09 -6.01 4.29
CA LEU A 292 -17.98 -4.72 3.60
C LEU A 292 -16.58 -4.52 3.02
N LEU A 293 -15.53 -4.84 3.78
CA LEU A 293 -14.14 -4.69 3.33
C LEU A 293 -13.79 -5.58 2.13
N LEU A 294 -14.44 -6.75 2.05
CA LEU A 294 -14.26 -7.72 0.98
C LEU A 294 -15.26 -7.55 -0.18
N GLN A 295 -16.09 -6.50 -0.15
CA GLN A 295 -17.08 -6.24 -1.19
C GLN A 295 -16.43 -6.09 -2.58
N GLY A 296 -17.05 -6.69 -3.59
CA GLY A 296 -16.60 -6.66 -4.98
C GLY A 296 -15.41 -7.59 -5.28
N LEU A 297 -14.87 -8.29 -4.28
CA LEU A 297 -13.84 -9.31 -4.49
C LEU A 297 -14.48 -10.69 -4.57
N PRO A 298 -14.31 -11.42 -5.71
CA PRO A 298 -14.89 -12.74 -5.89
C PRO A 298 -14.24 -13.74 -4.94
N VAL A 299 -15.02 -14.72 -4.49
CA VAL A 299 -14.49 -15.90 -3.81
C VAL A 299 -13.92 -16.83 -4.89
N ALA A 300 -12.74 -17.39 -4.70
CA ALA A 300 -12.25 -18.44 -5.58
C ALA A 300 -13.27 -19.58 -5.57
N ASN A 301 -13.87 -19.91 -6.71
CA ASN A 301 -14.90 -20.95 -6.81
C ASN A 301 -14.33 -22.29 -6.33
N GLY A 302 -14.56 -22.64 -5.06
CA GLY A 302 -14.71 -24.04 -4.68
C GLY A 302 -15.93 -24.58 -5.40
N HIS A 303 -15.82 -25.75 -6.02
CA HIS A 303 -16.88 -26.47 -6.73
C HIS A 303 -18.19 -26.63 -5.94
N LEU A 304 -19.04 -25.61 -5.90
CA LEU A 304 -20.43 -25.70 -5.45
C LEU A 304 -21.26 -24.70 -6.24
N GLY A 305 -21.89 -25.18 -7.31
CA GLY A 305 -22.77 -24.36 -8.14
C GLY A 305 -23.22 -24.96 -9.47
N GLN A 306 -22.78 -26.15 -9.88
CA GLN A 306 -23.56 -26.99 -10.80
C GLN A 306 -24.49 -27.87 -9.95
N GLN A 307 -25.68 -27.36 -9.67
CA GLN A 307 -26.92 -28.11 -9.44
C GLN A 307 -27.96 -27.15 -8.87
N ARG A 308 -28.78 -26.57 -9.75
CA ARG A 308 -30.20 -26.22 -9.53
C ARG A 308 -30.77 -25.55 -10.79
N HIS A 309 -30.94 -26.34 -11.85
CA HIS A 309 -32.01 -26.16 -12.84
C HIS A 309 -32.27 -27.51 -13.53
N ALA A 310 -32.74 -28.47 -12.74
CA ALA A 310 -33.37 -29.70 -13.23
C ALA A 310 -34.25 -30.26 -12.11
N ALA A 311 -35.40 -29.62 -11.86
CA ALA A 311 -36.58 -30.21 -11.22
C ALA A 311 -37.70 -29.17 -11.18
N GLY A 312 -38.74 -29.36 -11.99
CA GLY A 312 -40.01 -28.67 -11.82
C GLY A 312 -40.76 -28.42 -13.13
N GLY A 313 -41.50 -29.42 -13.60
CA GLY A 313 -42.67 -29.17 -14.47
C GLY A 313 -42.90 -30.15 -15.62
N SER A 314 -43.20 -31.42 -15.32
CA SER A 314 -43.95 -32.27 -16.27
C SER A 314 -45.14 -32.91 -15.54
N ALA A 315 -46.34 -32.46 -15.91
CA ALA A 315 -47.65 -33.13 -15.85
C ALA A 315 -48.71 -32.00 -15.87
N GLY A 316 -49.69 -31.91 -16.77
CA GLY A 316 -50.22 -32.83 -17.75
C GLY A 316 -51.73 -32.55 -17.89
N ALA A 317 -52.27 -32.79 -19.10
CA ALA A 317 -53.69 -32.75 -19.50
C ALA A 317 -54.30 -31.33 -19.68
N GLY A 318 -54.99 -30.98 -20.76
CA GLY A 318 -55.65 -31.76 -21.80
C GLY A 318 -57.09 -31.24 -21.96
N GLY A 319 -57.58 -31.06 -23.19
CA GLY A 319 -59.02 -31.04 -23.48
C GLY A 319 -59.60 -29.77 -24.12
N ASP A 320 -59.85 -29.91 -25.43
CA ASP A 320 -61.09 -29.59 -26.14
C ASP A 320 -61.54 -28.14 -26.47
N ALA A 321 -61.97 -28.05 -27.73
CA ALA A 321 -62.68 -27.00 -28.49
C ALA A 321 -61.82 -25.88 -29.14
#